data_AF-A0A7C4HNW8-F1
#
_entry.id   AF-A0A7C4HNW8-F1
#
_cell.length_a   1.000
_cell.length_b   1.000
_cell.length_c   1.000
_cell.angle_alpha   90.00
_cell.angle_beta   90.00
_cell.angle_gamma   90.00
#
_symmetry.space_group_name_H-M   'P 1'
#
loop_
_entity.id
_entity.type
_entity.pdbx_description
1 polymer ?
#
loop_
_entity_poly.entity_id
_entity_poly.type
_entity_poly.pdbx_seq_one_letter_code
_entity_poly.pdbx_strand_id
1 'polypeptide(L)'
;MKRFPRLGLWWGGVLVLAASLALALPLVCDKCGFESPADAAVCAHCGAELPRSGAAPATPEPTSPLPAAAATSEKLDFLDPSVVQAEIAEAQRHLGRQPELARLFLINAQALEMLTDPAAGGRRAARIKALLDECERSSMQVRIKCPVCDGTGRRKFAGATLSGQEVVRDTPGSPCTECGGSGYVARRARVEDLRFRKGRALDDYRTAQQARKYVPVGGAWVPQDLELKLTVRQQAQLRRVTAAPCPACAGIGRLDCAACRGTGRVKCPNRGCVEGKITVSASDNRIIRLKDKAEQTCPVCNGSGFVSCDKCGGRGSVLCAKCGGSGQRVLCAKCGGQGFLPCRGCLGSGRSKDGGVCAVCGGQGVELCSTCRGDGRKP
;
A
#
# COMPACT_ATOMS: atom_id res chain seq x y z
N MET A 1 -12.73 38.48 45.38
CA MET A 1 -13.12 39.90 45.23
C MET A 1 -11.96 40.80 45.63
N LYS A 2 -11.17 41.28 44.66
CA LYS A 2 -10.31 42.47 44.80
C LYS A 2 -10.30 43.15 43.44
N ARG A 3 -10.84 44.37 43.39
CA ARG A 3 -10.90 45.25 42.22
C ARG A 3 -9.53 45.92 42.04
N PHE A 4 -9.05 46.00 40.81
CA PHE A 4 -8.07 47.01 40.37
C PHE A 4 -8.54 47.61 39.02
N PRO A 5 -8.19 48.88 38.74
CA PRO A 5 -9.02 49.79 37.94
C PRO A 5 -8.68 49.83 36.46
N ARG A 6 -9.62 50.43 35.71
CA ARG A 6 -9.55 50.79 34.29
C ARG A 6 -8.56 51.94 34.05
N LEU A 7 -7.68 51.76 33.08
CA LEU A 7 -7.04 52.77 32.21
C LEU A 7 -6.94 52.07 30.84
N GLY A 8 -7.39 52.56 29.70
CA GLY A 8 -7.54 53.92 29.20
C GLY A 8 -7.00 53.84 27.77
N LEU A 9 -7.88 53.71 26.77
CA LEU A 9 -7.49 53.62 25.37
C LEU A 9 -6.74 54.90 24.96
N TRP A 10 -5.56 54.73 24.36
CA TRP A 10 -4.93 55.76 23.54
C TRP A 10 -4.56 55.15 22.19
N TRP A 11 -5.22 55.63 21.16
CA TRP A 11 -4.89 55.40 19.75
C TRP A 11 -3.61 56.18 19.43
N GLY A 12 -2.56 55.46 19.07
CA GLY A 12 -1.34 56.01 18.48
C GLY A 12 -0.91 55.10 17.34
N GLY A 13 -1.29 55.47 16.11
CA GLY A 13 -0.91 54.75 14.90
C GLY A 13 0.59 54.86 14.67
N VAL A 14 1.28 53.72 14.68
CA VAL A 14 2.65 53.60 14.18
C VAL A 14 2.56 53.07 12.74
N LEU A 15 2.89 53.96 11.81
CA LEU A 15 3.06 53.66 10.39
C LEU A 15 4.35 52.84 10.24
N VAL A 16 4.23 51.51 10.12
CA VAL A 16 5.36 50.64 9.79
C VAL A 16 5.58 50.70 8.28
N LEU A 17 6.62 51.44 7.88
CA LEU A 17 7.21 51.36 6.54
C LEU A 17 7.80 49.96 6.35
N ALA A 18 7.08 49.09 5.64
CA ALA A 18 7.60 47.82 5.17
C ALA A 18 8.57 48.09 4.00
N ALA A 19 9.88 48.03 4.27
CA ALA A 19 10.89 47.95 3.23
C ALA A 19 10.85 46.53 2.62
N SER A 20 10.32 46.44 1.41
CA SER A 20 10.25 45.20 0.63
C SER A 20 11.66 44.78 0.18
N LEU A 21 12.34 43.91 0.94
CA LEU A 21 13.45 43.12 0.40
C LEU A 21 12.84 42.04 -0.52
N ALA A 22 12.89 42.29 -1.83
CA ALA A 22 12.59 41.26 -2.82
C ALA A 22 13.69 40.20 -2.78
N LEU A 23 13.46 39.10 -2.07
CA LEU A 23 14.28 37.89 -2.18
C LEU A 23 14.00 37.27 -3.55
N ALA A 24 14.91 37.48 -4.50
CA ALA A 24 14.86 36.82 -5.80
C ALA A 24 15.05 35.31 -5.60
N LEU A 25 14.09 34.51 -6.07
CA LEU A 25 14.13 33.06 -5.96
C LEU A 25 15.28 32.49 -6.80
N PRO A 26 16.07 31.54 -6.28
CA PRO A 26 17.16 30.92 -7.03
C PRO A 26 16.61 30.18 -8.27
N LEU A 27 17.37 30.21 -9.37
CA LEU A 27 17.06 29.49 -10.60
C LEU A 27 17.59 28.06 -10.50
N VAL A 28 16.76 27.08 -10.82
CA VAL A 28 17.18 25.67 -10.87
C VAL A 28 17.52 25.31 -12.31
N CYS A 29 18.70 24.75 -12.55
CA CYS A 29 19.10 24.30 -13.88
C CYS A 29 18.26 23.08 -14.32
N ASP A 30 17.51 23.20 -15.42
CA ASP A 30 16.68 22.09 -15.94
C ASP A 30 17.49 20.86 -16.40
N LYS A 31 18.79 21.03 -16.67
CA LYS A 31 19.65 19.92 -17.11
C LYS A 31 20.27 19.12 -15.97
N CYS A 32 20.68 19.76 -14.87
CA CYS A 32 21.41 19.07 -13.79
C CYS A 32 20.88 19.34 -12.38
N GLY A 33 19.85 20.17 -12.23
CA GLY A 33 19.23 20.47 -10.94
C GLY A 33 20.06 21.38 -10.03
N PHE A 34 21.17 21.96 -10.52
CA PHE A 34 22.01 22.86 -9.72
C PHE A 34 21.32 24.21 -9.50
N GLU A 35 21.23 24.63 -8.24
CA GLU A 35 20.67 25.94 -7.86
C GLU A 35 21.68 27.04 -8.16
N SER A 36 21.27 27.98 -9.00
CA SER A 36 22.06 29.11 -9.43
C SER A 36 21.41 30.42 -8.95
N PRO A 37 22.21 31.49 -8.73
CA PRO A 37 21.68 32.82 -8.44
C PRO A 37 20.62 33.25 -9.46
N ALA A 38 19.64 34.06 -9.03
CA ALA A 38 18.50 34.46 -9.85
C ALA A 38 18.86 35.23 -11.14
N ASP A 39 20.08 35.77 -11.21
CA ASP A 39 20.65 36.54 -12.31
C ASP A 39 21.68 35.75 -13.14
N ALA A 40 21.96 34.48 -12.80
CA ALA A 40 22.92 33.66 -13.52
C ALA A 40 22.41 33.30 -14.93
N ALA A 41 23.19 33.65 -15.96
CA ALA A 41 22.86 33.33 -17.36
C ALA A 41 23.26 31.90 -17.77
N VAL A 42 24.22 31.30 -17.07
CA VAL A 42 24.73 29.95 -17.34
C VAL A 42 24.93 29.19 -16.02
N CYS A 43 24.65 27.89 -16.05
CA CYS A 43 24.80 27.01 -14.91
C CYS A 43 26.29 26.80 -14.61
N ALA A 44 26.71 27.16 -13.40
CA ALA A 44 28.09 27.01 -12.95
C ALA A 44 28.57 25.54 -12.89
N HIS A 45 27.65 24.58 -12.83
CA HIS A 45 27.97 23.15 -12.73
C HIS A 45 28.13 22.47 -14.09
N CYS A 46 27.31 22.80 -15.10
CA CYS A 46 27.29 22.08 -16.38
C CYS A 46 27.43 22.98 -17.62
N GLY A 47 27.50 24.30 -17.44
CA GLY A 47 27.64 25.27 -18.54
C GLY A 47 26.38 25.51 -19.37
N ALA A 48 25.23 24.92 -19.00
CA ALA A 48 23.98 25.11 -19.72
C ALA A 48 23.39 26.51 -19.47
N GLU A 49 22.81 27.12 -20.50
CA GLU A 49 22.11 28.41 -20.37
C GLU A 49 20.88 28.27 -19.44
N LEU A 50 20.70 29.25 -18.55
CA LEU A 50 19.61 29.33 -17.60
C LEU A 50 18.55 30.34 -18.08
N PRO A 51 17.25 30.08 -17.83
CA PRO A 51 16.17 30.92 -18.34
C PRO A 51 16.20 32.30 -17.66
N ARG A 52 16.44 33.36 -18.45
CA ARG A 52 16.42 34.74 -17.96
C ARG A 52 14.99 35.17 -17.61
N SER A 53 14.76 35.63 -16.39
CA SER A 53 13.49 36.24 -16.02
C SER A 53 13.39 37.65 -16.62
N GLY A 54 12.59 37.80 -17.68
CA GLY A 54 12.31 39.12 -18.28
C GLY A 54 12.28 39.15 -19.80
N ALA A 55 11.48 38.29 -20.44
CA ALA A 55 10.95 38.56 -21.77
C ALA A 55 9.63 37.80 -21.91
N ALA A 56 8.54 38.53 -22.16
CA ALA A 56 7.28 37.93 -22.59
C ALA A 56 7.57 37.11 -23.87
N PRO A 57 7.01 35.89 -24.01
CA PRO A 57 7.25 35.10 -25.19
C PRO A 57 6.66 35.83 -26.40
N ALA A 58 7.53 36.10 -27.38
CA ALA A 58 7.12 36.59 -28.69
C ALA A 58 6.08 35.63 -29.29
N THR A 59 4.98 36.20 -29.74
CA THR A 59 3.94 35.51 -30.50
C THR A 59 4.56 34.98 -31.78
N PRO A 60 4.55 33.66 -32.06
CA PRO A 60 4.93 33.19 -33.39
C PRO A 60 3.83 33.60 -34.38
N GLU A 61 4.23 34.24 -35.48
CA GLU A 61 3.38 34.54 -36.62
C GLU A 61 2.70 33.27 -37.16
N PRO A 62 1.49 33.38 -37.72
CA PRO A 62 0.72 32.23 -38.18
C PRO A 62 1.37 31.64 -39.43
N THR A 63 2.23 30.65 -39.25
CA THR A 63 2.52 29.70 -40.31
C THR A 63 1.22 29.01 -40.69
N SER A 64 0.85 29.19 -41.96
CA SER A 64 -0.28 28.57 -42.66
C SER A 64 -0.56 27.17 -42.12
N PRO A 65 -1.83 26.80 -41.86
CA PRO A 65 -2.15 25.47 -41.35
C PRO A 65 -1.69 24.45 -42.39
N LEU A 66 -0.63 23.72 -42.05
CA LEU A 66 -0.48 22.35 -42.52
C LEU A 66 -1.84 21.70 -42.31
N PRO A 67 -2.41 21.02 -43.32
CA PRO A 67 -3.70 20.37 -43.14
C PRO A 67 -3.55 19.49 -41.91
N ALA A 68 -4.39 19.77 -40.91
CA ALA A 68 -4.65 18.84 -39.84
C ALA A 68 -5.14 17.58 -40.55
N ALA A 69 -4.21 16.68 -40.87
CA ALA A 69 -4.51 15.30 -41.11
C ALA A 69 -5.28 14.92 -39.86
N ALA A 70 -6.59 14.82 -40.01
CA ALA A 70 -7.47 14.33 -38.99
C ALA A 70 -6.85 13.01 -38.55
N ALA A 71 -6.18 13.03 -37.39
CA ALA A 71 -5.87 11.82 -36.67
C ALA A 71 -7.24 11.33 -36.20
N THR A 72 -7.97 10.70 -37.10
CA THR A 72 -8.98 9.72 -36.74
C THR A 72 -8.21 8.68 -35.94
N SER A 73 -8.13 8.88 -34.63
CA SER A 73 -7.57 7.89 -33.73
C SER A 73 -8.44 6.64 -33.88
N GLU A 74 -7.95 5.66 -34.63
CA GLU A 74 -8.63 4.37 -34.73
C GLU A 74 -8.81 3.84 -33.32
N LYS A 75 -10.07 3.57 -32.96
CA LYS A 75 -10.42 3.08 -31.64
C LYS A 75 -9.80 1.70 -31.46
N LEU A 76 -9.31 1.41 -30.26
CA LEU A 76 -8.83 0.08 -29.96
C LEU A 76 -10.03 -0.87 -29.80
N ASP A 77 -10.12 -1.88 -30.67
CA ASP A 77 -11.10 -2.96 -30.50
C ASP A 77 -10.62 -3.96 -29.44
N PHE A 78 -9.43 -4.54 -29.65
CA PHE A 78 -8.78 -5.46 -28.71
C PHE A 78 -7.31 -5.13 -28.51
N LEU A 79 -6.83 -5.35 -27.28
CA LEU A 79 -5.43 -5.22 -26.92
C LEU A 79 -4.63 -6.44 -27.40
N ASP A 80 -3.43 -6.20 -27.94
CA ASP A 80 -2.48 -7.25 -28.26
C ASP A 80 -2.09 -8.04 -26.97
N PRO A 81 -2.28 -9.38 -26.95
CA PRO A 81 -1.91 -10.21 -25.83
C PRO A 81 -0.46 -10.12 -25.34
N SER A 82 0.47 -9.71 -26.20
CA SER A 82 1.88 -9.54 -25.85
C SER A 82 2.08 -8.50 -24.73
N VAL A 83 1.23 -7.48 -24.66
CA VAL A 83 1.25 -6.46 -23.60
C VAL A 83 0.95 -7.10 -22.24
N VAL A 84 -0.04 -7.99 -22.19
CA VAL A 84 -0.38 -8.75 -20.96
C VAL A 84 0.75 -9.70 -20.60
N GLN A 85 1.34 -10.39 -21.59
CA GLN A 85 2.44 -11.31 -21.36
C GLN A 85 3.68 -10.61 -20.83
N ALA A 86 3.97 -9.39 -21.28
CA ALA A 86 5.08 -8.58 -20.77
C ALA A 86 4.91 -8.27 -19.27
N GLU A 87 3.71 -7.91 -18.81
CA GLU A 87 3.43 -7.71 -17.38
C GLU A 87 3.59 -9.01 -16.58
N ILE A 88 3.11 -10.15 -17.09
CA ILE A 88 3.28 -11.45 -16.43
C ILE A 88 4.76 -11.81 -16.32
N ALA A 89 5.55 -11.58 -17.37
CA ALA A 89 6.98 -11.88 -17.37
C ALA A 89 7.75 -11.02 -16.36
N GLU A 90 7.40 -9.75 -16.21
CA GLU A 90 7.95 -8.89 -15.17
C GLU A 90 7.54 -9.38 -13.77
N ALA A 91 6.27 -9.75 -13.55
CA ALA A 91 5.83 -10.30 -12.27
C ALA A 91 6.60 -11.57 -11.86
N GLN A 92 6.87 -12.47 -12.80
CA GLN A 92 7.59 -13.72 -12.54
C GLN A 92 9.03 -13.49 -12.06
N ARG A 93 9.68 -12.39 -12.47
CA ARG A 93 11.02 -12.02 -11.98
C ARG A 93 11.04 -11.66 -10.49
N HIS A 94 9.89 -11.25 -9.94
CA HIS A 94 9.78 -10.76 -8.57
C HIS A 94 9.10 -11.75 -7.59
N LEU A 95 8.39 -12.76 -8.10
CA LEU A 95 7.49 -13.65 -7.32
C LEU A 95 8.10 -14.21 -6.02
N GLY A 96 9.37 -14.63 -6.05
CA GLY A 96 10.06 -15.22 -4.89
C GLY A 96 10.80 -14.24 -3.97
N ARG A 97 10.99 -12.98 -4.39
CA ARG A 97 11.82 -11.99 -3.66
C ARG A 97 10.99 -10.80 -3.16
N GLN A 98 10.06 -10.34 -3.99
CA GLN A 98 9.22 -9.17 -3.75
C GLN A 98 7.78 -9.48 -4.20
N PRO A 99 7.04 -10.31 -3.44
CA PRO A 99 5.70 -10.74 -3.83
C PRO A 99 4.72 -9.56 -3.94
N GLU A 100 4.91 -8.48 -3.19
CA GLU A 100 4.10 -7.27 -3.28
C GLU A 100 4.29 -6.55 -4.63
N LEU A 101 5.52 -6.48 -5.14
CA LEU A 101 5.83 -5.88 -6.44
C LEU A 101 5.30 -6.76 -7.58
N ALA A 102 5.55 -8.08 -7.51
CA ALA A 102 5.01 -9.04 -8.46
C ALA A 102 3.48 -8.94 -8.56
N ARG A 103 2.80 -8.78 -7.42
CA ARG A 103 1.34 -8.62 -7.36
C ARG A 103 0.84 -7.37 -8.09
N LEU A 104 1.59 -6.27 -8.10
CA LEU A 104 1.19 -5.04 -8.80
C LEU A 104 1.23 -5.23 -10.32
N PHE A 105 2.30 -5.85 -10.84
CA PHE A 105 2.36 -6.25 -12.25
C PHE A 105 1.22 -7.19 -12.63
N LEU A 106 0.88 -8.17 -11.78
CA LEU A 106 -0.23 -9.10 -12.05
C LEU A 106 -1.61 -8.45 -11.99
N ILE A 107 -1.83 -7.48 -11.10
CA ILE A 107 -3.08 -6.70 -11.07
C ILE A 107 -3.22 -5.90 -12.37
N ASN A 108 -2.14 -5.32 -12.86
CA ASN A 108 -2.16 -4.59 -14.11
C ASN A 108 -2.36 -5.53 -15.30
N ALA A 109 -1.69 -6.69 -15.32
CA ALA A 109 -1.92 -7.76 -16.29
C ALA A 109 -3.40 -8.19 -16.29
N GLN A 110 -4.02 -8.34 -15.12
CA GLN A 110 -5.44 -8.66 -15.01
C GLN A 110 -6.32 -7.57 -15.62
N ALA A 111 -5.99 -6.30 -15.39
CA ALA A 111 -6.74 -5.18 -15.96
C ALA A 111 -6.63 -5.15 -17.49
N LEU A 112 -5.42 -5.30 -18.01
CA LEU A 112 -5.13 -5.33 -19.45
C LEU A 112 -5.75 -6.55 -20.14
N GLU A 113 -5.76 -7.72 -19.49
CA GLU A 113 -6.37 -8.93 -20.02
C GLU A 113 -7.87 -8.74 -20.32
N MET A 114 -8.56 -7.92 -19.53
CA MET A 114 -9.97 -7.62 -19.80
C MET A 114 -10.18 -6.83 -21.11
N LEU A 115 -9.14 -6.25 -21.70
CA LEU A 115 -9.19 -5.55 -22.99
C LEU A 115 -8.77 -6.44 -24.16
N THR A 116 -8.36 -7.69 -23.90
CA THR A 116 -8.01 -8.65 -24.97
C THR A 116 -9.26 -9.36 -25.49
N ASP A 117 -9.14 -10.04 -26.63
CA ASP A 117 -10.21 -10.86 -27.19
C ASP A 117 -10.69 -11.93 -26.19
N PRO A 118 -11.97 -11.92 -25.77
CA PRO A 118 -12.55 -12.92 -24.88
C PRO A 118 -12.36 -14.36 -25.34
N ALA A 119 -12.33 -14.61 -26.66
CA ALA A 119 -12.11 -15.95 -27.21
C ALA A 119 -10.70 -16.49 -26.93
N ALA A 120 -9.72 -15.60 -26.70
CA ALA A 120 -8.32 -15.95 -26.46
C ALA A 120 -7.92 -15.95 -24.97
N GLY A 121 -8.77 -15.44 -24.06
CA GLY A 121 -8.34 -15.02 -22.72
C GLY A 121 -8.40 -16.05 -21.59
N GLY A 122 -9.10 -17.19 -21.77
CA GLY A 122 -9.39 -18.12 -20.66
C GLY A 122 -8.14 -18.67 -19.95
N ARG A 123 -7.10 -19.07 -20.70
CA ARG A 123 -5.86 -19.63 -20.13
C ARG A 123 -4.99 -18.58 -19.44
N ARG A 124 -4.88 -17.36 -19.99
CA ARG A 124 -4.08 -16.28 -19.39
C ARG A 124 -4.73 -15.75 -18.12
N ALA A 125 -6.03 -15.52 -18.12
CA ALA A 125 -6.77 -15.08 -16.94
C ALA A 125 -6.62 -16.08 -15.76
N ALA A 126 -6.73 -17.38 -16.04
CA ALA A 126 -6.51 -18.43 -15.04
C ALA A 126 -5.07 -18.42 -14.48
N ARG A 127 -4.08 -18.24 -15.36
CA ARG A 127 -2.67 -18.13 -14.96
C ARG A 127 -2.41 -16.89 -14.08
N ILE A 128 -2.94 -15.73 -14.47
CA ILE A 128 -2.82 -14.49 -13.68
C ILE A 128 -3.42 -14.69 -12.29
N LYS A 129 -4.61 -15.30 -12.20
CA LYS A 129 -5.24 -15.61 -10.92
C LYS A 129 -4.37 -16.52 -10.05
N ALA A 130 -3.82 -17.59 -10.60
CA ALA A 130 -2.98 -18.52 -9.86
C ALA A 130 -1.73 -17.83 -9.27
N LEU A 131 -1.09 -16.95 -10.06
CA LEU A 131 0.06 -16.17 -9.60
C LEU A 131 -0.32 -15.13 -8.53
N LEU A 132 -1.49 -14.49 -8.64
CA LEU A 132 -2.00 -13.58 -7.61
C LEU A 132 -2.24 -14.32 -6.28
N ASP A 133 -2.83 -15.52 -6.33
CA ASP A 133 -3.07 -16.37 -5.16
C ASP A 133 -1.75 -16.85 -4.52
N GLU A 134 -0.70 -17.05 -5.31
CA GLU A 134 0.66 -17.32 -4.82
C GLU A 134 1.27 -16.11 -4.12
N CYS A 135 1.25 -14.93 -4.76
CA CYS A 135 1.73 -13.69 -4.13
C CYS A 135 1.03 -13.41 -2.80
N GLU A 136 -0.28 -13.64 -2.71
CA GLU A 136 -1.04 -13.44 -1.47
C GLU A 136 -0.57 -14.39 -0.36
N ARG A 137 -0.43 -15.69 -0.65
CA ARG A 137 0.06 -16.68 0.32
C ARG A 137 1.47 -16.36 0.80
N SER A 138 2.37 -16.02 -0.11
CA SER A 138 3.77 -15.67 0.20
C SER A 138 3.89 -14.37 0.98
N SER A 139 3.00 -13.39 0.74
CA SER A 139 3.02 -12.12 1.49
C SER A 139 2.52 -12.30 2.92
N MET A 140 1.48 -13.13 3.11
CA MET A 140 0.78 -13.27 4.39
C MET A 140 1.51 -14.11 5.43
N GLN A 141 2.40 -15.03 5.04
CA GLN A 141 3.14 -15.87 5.97
C GLN A 141 4.60 -15.43 6.06
N VAL A 142 5.05 -15.13 7.27
CA VAL A 142 6.46 -14.85 7.59
C VAL A 142 7.01 -15.93 8.50
N ARG A 143 8.25 -16.32 8.25
CA ARG A 143 9.00 -17.19 9.15
C ARG A 143 9.67 -16.32 10.21
N ILE A 144 9.30 -16.52 11.47
CA ILE A 144 9.96 -15.87 12.60
C ILE A 144 10.76 -16.90 13.39
N LYS A 145 11.78 -16.44 14.13
CA LYS A 145 12.45 -17.29 15.12
C LYS A 145 11.40 -17.87 16.07
N CYS A 146 11.54 -19.16 16.36
CA CYS A 146 10.65 -19.85 17.28
C CYS A 146 10.75 -19.18 18.66
N PRO A 147 9.64 -18.68 19.23
CA PRO A 147 9.68 -17.97 20.52
C PRO A 147 10.02 -18.88 21.71
N VAL A 148 9.95 -20.20 21.53
CA VAL A 148 10.24 -21.18 22.59
C VAL A 148 11.73 -21.51 22.63
N CYS A 149 12.32 -21.86 21.48
CA CYS A 149 13.74 -22.22 21.42
C CYS A 149 14.65 -21.06 21.00
N ASP A 150 14.10 -19.89 20.68
CA ASP A 150 14.82 -18.72 20.16
C ASP A 150 15.69 -19.03 18.93
N GLY A 151 15.20 -19.90 18.05
CA GLY A 151 15.91 -20.27 16.84
C GLY A 151 16.79 -21.52 16.94
N THR A 152 17.07 -22.04 18.14
CA THR A 152 17.99 -23.20 18.29
C THR A 152 17.42 -24.48 17.70
N GLY A 153 16.09 -24.57 17.55
CA GLY A 153 15.40 -25.79 17.14
C GLY A 153 15.38 -26.88 18.20
N ARG A 154 16.05 -26.67 19.35
CA ARG A 154 16.20 -27.67 20.40
C ARG A 154 15.23 -27.43 21.54
N ARG A 155 14.83 -28.50 22.22
CA ARG A 155 14.08 -28.39 23.47
C ARG A 155 14.97 -27.72 24.51
N LYS A 156 14.43 -26.76 25.26
CA LYS A 156 15.15 -26.11 26.35
C LYS A 156 14.78 -26.79 27.68
N PHE A 157 15.77 -27.02 28.53
CA PHE A 157 15.61 -27.49 29.90
C PHE A 157 16.17 -26.45 30.86
N ALA A 158 15.39 -26.10 31.88
CA ALA A 158 15.84 -25.26 32.97
C ALA A 158 16.35 -26.17 34.10
N GLY A 159 17.64 -26.07 34.41
CA GLY A 159 18.27 -26.75 35.53
C GLY A 159 18.91 -25.75 36.49
N ALA A 160 18.93 -26.05 37.78
CA ALA A 160 19.63 -25.24 38.77
C ALA A 160 21.10 -25.68 38.87
N THR A 161 22.02 -24.72 38.92
CA THR A 161 23.41 -24.99 39.30
C THR A 161 23.52 -25.24 40.80
N LEU A 162 24.65 -25.80 41.25
CA LEU A 162 24.95 -25.97 42.68
C LEU A 162 24.93 -24.64 43.48
N SER A 163 25.06 -23.50 42.79
CA SER A 163 24.95 -22.15 43.35
C SER A 163 23.50 -21.60 43.38
N GLY A 164 22.51 -22.38 42.95
CA GLY A 164 21.10 -21.97 42.89
C GLY A 164 20.76 -21.03 41.73
N GLN A 165 21.68 -20.80 40.79
CA GLN A 165 21.35 -20.08 39.55
C GLN A 165 20.64 -21.01 38.58
N GLU A 166 19.49 -20.58 38.08
CA GLU A 166 18.84 -21.28 36.97
C GLU A 166 19.61 -21.03 35.67
N VAL A 167 19.97 -22.13 35.00
CA VAL A 167 20.58 -22.09 33.68
C VAL A 167 19.67 -22.83 32.73
N VAL A 168 19.17 -22.11 31.73
CA VAL A 168 18.43 -22.70 30.61
C VAL A 168 19.43 -23.20 29.58
N ARG A 169 19.45 -24.51 29.34
CA ARG A 169 20.32 -25.15 28.33
C ARG A 169 19.49 -25.88 27.30
N ASP A 170 20.01 -25.98 26.09
CA ASP A 170 19.44 -26.85 25.07
C ASP A 170 19.65 -28.32 25.47
N THR A 171 18.60 -29.12 25.37
CA THR A 171 18.65 -30.57 25.56
C THR A 171 19.22 -31.22 24.29
N PRO A 172 20.36 -31.92 24.35
CA PRO A 172 20.89 -32.66 23.21
C PRO A 172 19.88 -33.70 22.70
N GLY A 173 19.76 -33.84 21.38
CA GLY A 173 18.95 -34.88 20.74
C GLY A 173 17.42 -34.71 20.78
N SER A 174 16.89 -33.70 21.47
CA SER A 174 15.44 -33.47 21.58
C SER A 174 14.99 -32.26 20.74
N PRO A 175 14.15 -32.44 19.70
CA PRO A 175 13.64 -31.31 18.92
C PRO A 175 12.69 -30.45 19.75
N CYS A 176 12.69 -29.15 19.50
CA CYS A 176 11.74 -28.20 20.07
C CYS A 176 10.31 -28.60 19.65
N THR A 177 9.40 -28.69 20.61
CA THR A 177 8.01 -29.14 20.40
C THR A 177 7.17 -28.14 19.60
N GLU A 178 7.51 -26.85 19.62
CA GLU A 178 6.77 -25.82 18.89
C GLU A 178 7.17 -25.75 17.41
N CYS A 179 8.47 -25.88 17.11
CA CYS A 179 8.99 -25.72 15.73
C CYS A 179 9.44 -27.03 15.07
N GLY A 180 9.31 -28.15 15.76
CA GLY A 180 9.68 -29.48 15.25
C GLY A 180 11.16 -29.62 14.87
N GLY A 181 12.07 -28.89 15.54
CA GLY A 181 13.49 -28.90 15.18
C GLY A 181 13.93 -27.79 14.23
N SER A 182 13.01 -27.11 13.55
CA SER A 182 13.38 -26.14 12.50
C SER A 182 13.96 -24.83 13.03
N GLY A 183 13.72 -24.49 14.29
CA GLY A 183 14.07 -23.19 14.87
C GLY A 183 13.15 -22.04 14.45
N TYR A 184 12.22 -22.25 13.53
CA TYR A 184 11.34 -21.21 13.00
C TYR A 184 9.88 -21.64 13.04
N VAL A 185 8.99 -20.67 13.19
CA VAL A 185 7.54 -20.91 13.09
C VAL A 185 6.95 -19.98 12.04
N ALA A 186 6.04 -20.51 11.22
CA ALA A 186 5.26 -19.70 10.31
C ALA A 186 4.24 -18.89 11.13
N ARG A 187 4.24 -17.57 10.95
CA ARG A 187 3.22 -16.68 11.50
C ARG A 187 2.64 -15.81 10.42
N ARG A 188 1.45 -15.28 10.69
CA ARG A 188 0.90 -14.22 9.84
C ARG A 188 1.78 -12.98 9.97
N ALA A 189 2.08 -12.35 8.83
CA ALA A 189 2.73 -11.06 8.80
C ALA A 189 1.85 -10.03 9.53
N ARG A 190 2.49 -9.12 10.26
CA ARG A 190 1.76 -7.99 10.85
C ARG A 190 1.24 -7.10 9.74
N VAL A 191 0.08 -6.50 9.97
CA VAL A 191 -0.55 -5.60 9.01
C VAL A 191 0.35 -4.39 8.75
N GLU A 192 1.05 -3.91 9.77
CA GLU A 192 2.03 -2.83 9.63
C GLU A 192 3.20 -3.19 8.69
N ASP A 193 3.83 -4.36 8.87
CA ASP A 193 4.91 -4.83 7.99
C ASP A 193 4.45 -4.99 6.54
N LEU A 194 3.21 -5.49 6.36
CA LEU A 194 2.57 -5.60 5.04
C LEU A 194 2.34 -4.23 4.40
N ARG A 195 1.90 -3.22 5.17
CA ARG A 195 1.73 -1.85 4.65
C ARG A 195 3.05 -1.27 4.18
N PHE A 196 4.11 -1.45 4.96
CA PHE A 196 5.44 -0.98 4.60
C PHE A 196 5.94 -1.62 3.30
N ARG A 197 5.88 -2.95 3.19
CA ARG A 197 6.27 -3.66 1.96
C ARG A 197 5.46 -3.23 0.73
N LYS A 198 4.14 -3.08 0.88
CA LYS A 198 3.26 -2.59 -0.20
C LYS A 198 3.57 -1.16 -0.62
N GLY A 199 3.90 -0.28 0.34
CA GLY A 199 4.31 1.10 0.05
C GLY A 199 5.55 1.14 -0.83
N ARG A 200 6.63 0.46 -0.41
CA ARG A 200 7.87 0.35 -1.19
C ARG A 200 7.61 -0.24 -2.58
N ALA A 201 6.86 -1.34 -2.65
CA ALA A 201 6.53 -2.00 -3.92
C ALA A 201 5.76 -1.08 -4.88
N LEU A 202 4.91 -0.18 -4.38
CA LEU A 202 4.22 0.80 -5.23
C LEU A 202 5.20 1.79 -5.87
N ASP A 203 6.18 2.27 -5.13
CA ASP A 203 7.18 3.22 -5.66
C ASP A 203 8.11 2.55 -6.67
N ASP A 204 8.57 1.34 -6.38
CA ASP A 204 9.36 0.50 -7.30
C ASP A 204 8.56 0.20 -8.59
N TYR A 205 7.28 -0.14 -8.44
CA TYR A 205 6.38 -0.41 -9.56
C TYR A 205 6.18 0.81 -10.46
N ARG A 206 5.91 2.00 -9.89
CA ARG A 206 5.75 3.23 -10.68
C ARG A 206 7.02 3.55 -11.47
N THR A 207 8.18 3.44 -10.83
CA THR A 207 9.48 3.68 -11.45
C THR A 207 9.71 2.72 -12.63
N ALA A 208 9.44 1.43 -12.43
CA ALA A 208 9.56 0.41 -13.47
C ALA A 208 8.63 0.66 -14.66
N GLN A 209 7.38 1.07 -14.42
CA GLN A 209 6.43 1.35 -15.50
C GLN A 209 6.79 2.60 -16.30
N GLN A 210 7.23 3.67 -15.63
CA GLN A 210 7.71 4.88 -16.30
C GLN A 210 8.93 4.59 -17.20
N ALA A 211 9.88 3.77 -16.73
CA ALA A 211 11.03 3.35 -17.53
C ALA A 211 10.63 2.59 -18.81
N ARG A 212 9.48 1.90 -18.78
CA ARG A 212 8.90 1.17 -19.93
C ARG A 212 8.02 2.03 -20.82
N LYS A 213 7.94 3.35 -20.58
CA LYS A 213 7.04 4.29 -21.28
C LYS A 213 5.56 3.91 -21.13
N TYR A 214 5.19 3.40 -19.96
CA TYR A 214 3.79 3.22 -19.60
C TYR A 214 3.28 4.48 -18.91
N VAL A 215 2.00 4.79 -19.11
CA VAL A 215 1.31 5.94 -18.55
C VAL A 215 0.12 5.49 -17.69
N PRO A 216 -0.20 6.21 -16.61
CA PRO A 216 -1.25 5.81 -15.68
C PRO A 216 -2.66 6.16 -16.19
N VAL A 217 -3.52 5.15 -16.30
CA VAL A 217 -4.97 5.30 -16.51
C VAL A 217 -5.67 4.95 -15.19
N GLY A 218 -5.72 5.93 -14.29
CA GLY A 218 -6.09 5.72 -12.89
C GLY A 218 -5.04 4.89 -12.15
N GLY A 219 -5.41 3.72 -11.64
CA GLY A 219 -4.47 2.79 -11.00
C GLY A 219 -3.77 1.82 -11.95
N ALA A 220 -4.24 1.71 -13.20
CA ALA A 220 -3.67 0.85 -14.23
C ALA A 220 -2.60 1.58 -15.01
N TRP A 221 -1.68 0.83 -15.60
CA TRP A 221 -0.59 1.34 -16.43
C TRP A 221 -0.69 0.73 -17.82
N VAL A 222 -0.71 1.58 -18.84
CA VAL A 222 -0.84 1.16 -20.24
C VAL A 222 0.35 1.70 -21.05
N PRO A 223 0.76 1.05 -22.15
CA PRO A 223 1.69 1.65 -23.11
C PRO A 223 1.21 3.04 -23.56
N GLN A 224 2.12 4.00 -23.66
CA GLN A 224 1.79 5.40 -23.97
C GLN A 224 1.01 5.57 -25.29
N ASP A 225 1.32 4.76 -26.31
CA ASP A 225 0.65 4.77 -27.61
C ASP A 225 -0.80 4.25 -27.56
N LEU A 226 -1.16 3.53 -26.49
CA LEU A 226 -2.50 3.00 -26.28
C LEU A 226 -3.44 4.00 -25.62
N GLU A 227 -2.92 4.90 -24.78
CA GLU A 227 -3.74 5.80 -23.94
C GLU A 227 -4.79 6.58 -24.75
N LEU A 228 -4.37 7.12 -25.90
CA LEU A 228 -5.22 7.93 -26.78
C LEU A 228 -6.27 7.10 -27.54
N LYS A 229 -6.08 5.78 -27.66
CA LYS A 229 -6.96 4.87 -28.40
C LYS A 229 -8.06 4.27 -27.51
N LEU A 230 -7.96 4.43 -26.19
CA LEU A 230 -8.89 3.83 -25.23
C LEU A 230 -10.22 4.59 -25.16
N THR A 231 -11.32 3.86 -25.34
CA THR A 231 -12.66 4.36 -25.07
C THR A 231 -12.88 4.61 -23.56
N VAL A 232 -13.84 5.46 -23.22
CA VAL A 232 -14.27 5.73 -21.83
C VAL A 232 -14.65 4.45 -21.09
N ARG A 233 -15.27 3.48 -21.78
CA ARG A 233 -15.61 2.18 -21.19
C ARG A 233 -14.36 1.36 -20.87
N GLN A 234 -13.40 1.30 -21.78
CA GLN A 234 -12.12 0.61 -21.55
C GLN A 234 -11.31 1.30 -20.43
N GLN A 235 -11.26 2.63 -20.41
CA GLN A 235 -10.64 3.38 -19.32
C GLN A 235 -11.30 3.06 -17.96
N ALA A 236 -12.64 3.09 -17.89
CA ALA A 236 -13.36 2.71 -16.67
C ALA A 236 -13.13 1.24 -16.28
N GLN A 237 -12.98 0.33 -17.25
CA GLN A 237 -12.65 -1.08 -17.00
C GLN A 237 -11.29 -1.23 -16.31
N LEU A 238 -10.25 -0.58 -16.85
CA LEU A 238 -8.91 -0.56 -16.27
C LEU A 238 -8.91 0.03 -14.86
N ARG A 239 -9.58 1.18 -14.67
CA ARG A 239 -9.67 1.89 -13.39
C ARG A 239 -10.39 1.09 -12.31
N ARG A 240 -11.40 0.29 -12.66
CA ARG A 240 -12.14 -0.53 -11.68
C ARG A 240 -11.33 -1.69 -11.12
N VAL A 241 -10.55 -2.37 -11.96
CA VAL A 241 -9.70 -3.49 -11.52
C VAL A 241 -8.59 -2.99 -10.60
N THR A 242 -8.05 -1.82 -10.93
CA THR A 242 -6.93 -1.19 -10.22
C THR A 242 -7.37 -0.13 -9.21
N ALA A 243 -8.66 -0.09 -8.88
CA ALA A 243 -9.24 0.92 -8.01
C ALA A 243 -8.51 0.96 -6.66
N ALA A 244 -8.31 2.18 -6.16
CA ALA A 244 -7.57 2.38 -4.92
C ALA A 244 -8.17 1.52 -3.78
N PRO A 245 -7.31 0.84 -3.01
CA PRO A 245 -7.79 -0.08 -1.98
C PRO A 245 -8.44 0.65 -0.80
N CYS A 246 -9.07 -0.10 0.10
CA CYS A 246 -9.60 0.46 1.35
C CYS A 246 -8.48 1.19 2.12
N PRO A 247 -8.62 2.51 2.41
CA PRO A 247 -7.54 3.29 3.03
C PRO A 247 -7.25 2.85 4.46
N ALA A 248 -8.25 2.34 5.19
CA ALA A 248 -8.05 1.90 6.57
C ALA A 248 -7.14 0.67 6.68
N CYS A 249 -7.18 -0.26 5.72
CA CYS A 249 -6.35 -1.46 5.76
C CYS A 249 -5.36 -1.56 4.60
N ALA A 250 -5.22 -0.54 3.77
CA ALA A 250 -4.41 -0.54 2.54
C ALA A 250 -4.65 -1.79 1.67
N GLY A 251 -5.90 -2.24 1.61
CA GLY A 251 -6.29 -3.42 0.82
C GLY A 251 -5.85 -4.76 1.39
N ILE A 252 -5.42 -4.82 2.66
CA ILE A 252 -5.11 -6.07 3.37
C ILE A 252 -6.38 -6.77 3.87
N GLY A 253 -7.46 -6.00 4.05
CA GLY A 253 -8.72 -6.52 4.62
C GLY A 253 -8.67 -6.75 6.13
N ARG A 254 -7.52 -6.57 6.77
CA ARG A 254 -7.33 -6.81 8.21
C ARG A 254 -6.58 -5.67 8.87
N LEU A 255 -6.68 -5.60 10.19
CA LEU A 255 -5.91 -4.72 11.07
C LEU A 255 -5.26 -5.57 12.16
N ASP A 256 -4.09 -5.12 12.64
CA ASP A 256 -3.46 -5.76 13.78
C ASP A 256 -4.39 -5.67 15.00
N CYS A 257 -4.49 -6.78 15.74
CA CYS A 257 -5.31 -6.82 16.94
C CYS A 257 -4.69 -5.89 17.99
N ALA A 258 -5.42 -4.86 18.41
CA ALA A 258 -4.91 -3.87 19.37
C ALA A 258 -4.52 -4.51 20.72
N ALA A 259 -5.24 -5.54 21.17
CA ALA A 259 -5.00 -6.20 22.45
C ALA A 259 -3.65 -6.95 22.52
N CYS A 260 -3.24 -7.59 21.42
CA CYS A 260 -1.97 -8.32 21.36
C CYS A 260 -0.93 -7.68 20.43
N ARG A 261 -1.24 -6.52 19.85
CA ARG A 261 -0.41 -5.75 18.91
C ARG A 261 0.15 -6.61 17.79
N GLY A 262 -0.72 -7.37 17.12
CA GLY A 262 -0.31 -8.21 15.98
C GLY A 262 0.29 -9.58 16.36
N THR A 263 0.63 -9.82 17.63
CA THR A 263 1.37 -11.04 18.01
C THR A 263 0.49 -12.29 18.12
N GLY A 264 -0.81 -12.12 18.33
CA GLY A 264 -1.73 -13.23 18.59
C GLY A 264 -1.64 -13.83 19.99
N ARG A 265 -0.72 -13.35 20.83
CA ARG A 265 -0.55 -13.80 22.22
C ARG A 265 -0.52 -12.61 23.18
N VAL A 266 -0.98 -12.82 24.41
CA VAL A 266 -0.88 -11.83 25.49
C VAL A 266 -0.16 -12.47 26.68
N LYS A 267 0.40 -11.64 27.57
CA LYS A 267 1.03 -12.14 28.79
C LYS A 267 0.03 -12.97 29.59
N CYS A 268 0.52 -14.03 30.24
CA CYS A 268 -0.32 -14.89 31.06
C CYS A 268 -1.05 -14.05 32.13
N PRO A 269 -2.39 -14.14 32.22
CA PRO A 269 -3.15 -13.37 33.20
C PRO A 269 -3.04 -13.96 34.62
N ASN A 270 -2.42 -15.14 34.78
CA ASN A 270 -2.29 -15.80 36.06
C ASN A 270 -1.45 -14.96 37.03
N ARG A 271 -2.03 -14.64 38.19
CA ARG A 271 -1.37 -13.82 39.20
C ARG A 271 -0.13 -14.55 39.74
N GLY A 272 1.00 -13.86 39.81
CA GLY A 272 2.28 -14.45 40.21
C GLY A 272 2.97 -15.25 39.12
N CYS A 273 2.44 -15.28 37.88
CA CYS A 273 3.15 -15.86 36.76
C CYS A 273 4.28 -14.94 36.29
N VAL A 274 5.52 -15.38 36.47
CA VAL A 274 6.72 -14.74 35.93
C VAL A 274 7.33 -15.70 34.92
N GLU A 275 7.30 -15.32 33.64
CA GLU A 275 7.85 -16.11 32.53
C GLU A 275 7.38 -17.57 32.48
N GLY A 276 6.13 -17.81 32.88
CA GLY A 276 5.53 -19.13 32.84
C GLY A 276 5.70 -19.94 34.12
N LYS A 277 6.25 -19.37 35.19
CA LYS A 277 6.40 -20.02 36.49
C LYS A 277 5.60 -19.31 37.57
N ILE A 278 5.16 -20.07 38.57
CA ILE A 278 4.54 -19.56 39.80
C ILE A 278 5.29 -20.07 41.02
N THR A 279 5.41 -19.24 42.04
CA THR A 279 5.93 -19.67 43.35
C THR A 279 4.79 -20.21 44.19
N VAL A 280 4.86 -21.49 44.56
CA VAL A 280 3.94 -22.09 45.53
C VAL A 280 4.64 -22.21 46.88
N SER A 281 3.89 -21.90 47.93
CA SER A 281 4.30 -22.17 49.30
C SER A 281 3.81 -23.58 49.63
N ALA A 282 4.70 -24.49 50.03
CA ALA A 282 4.28 -25.82 50.43
C ALA A 282 3.36 -25.72 51.65
N SER A 283 2.07 -25.96 51.48
CA SER A 283 1.16 -26.19 52.60
C SER A 283 0.80 -27.67 52.57
N ASP A 284 1.42 -28.44 53.48
CA ASP A 284 0.77 -29.46 54.31
C ASP A 284 1.78 -30.14 55.26
N ASN A 285 1.70 -29.77 56.54
CA ASN A 285 2.06 -30.58 57.73
C ASN A 285 3.44 -31.27 57.86
N ARG A 286 4.53 -30.67 57.39
CA ARG A 286 5.88 -30.97 57.90
C ARG A 286 6.59 -29.70 58.27
N ILE A 287 7.32 -29.69 59.39
CA ILE A 287 8.08 -28.54 59.91
C ILE A 287 8.91 -27.90 58.79
N ILE A 288 8.45 -26.76 58.27
CA ILE A 288 9.03 -26.09 57.10
C ILE A 288 10.12 -25.14 57.58
N ARG A 289 11.36 -25.32 57.09
CA ARG A 289 12.39 -24.28 57.18
C ARG A 289 11.98 -23.15 56.23
N LEU A 290 12.11 -21.89 56.66
CA LEU A 290 11.71 -20.65 55.96
C LEU A 290 12.27 -20.44 54.52
N LYS A 291 12.93 -21.44 53.90
CA LYS A 291 13.60 -21.36 52.59
C LYS A 291 12.90 -22.09 51.43
N ASP A 292 11.81 -22.83 51.68
CA ASP A 292 11.25 -23.73 50.66
C ASP A 292 10.10 -23.08 49.87
N LYS A 293 10.41 -22.05 49.06
CA LYS A 293 9.52 -21.63 47.98
C LYS A 293 9.83 -22.49 46.76
N ALA A 294 8.89 -23.37 46.38
CA ALA A 294 9.04 -24.18 45.18
C ALA A 294 8.48 -23.43 43.97
N GLU A 295 9.27 -23.34 42.89
CA GLU A 295 8.78 -22.87 41.60
C GLU A 295 8.08 -24.02 40.86
N GLN A 296 6.87 -23.76 40.38
CA GLN A 296 6.11 -24.69 39.57
C GLN A 296 5.75 -24.06 38.24
N THR A 297 5.65 -24.90 37.20
CA THR A 297 5.14 -24.51 35.90
C THR A 297 3.73 -23.94 36.06
N CYS A 298 3.49 -22.74 35.55
CA CYS A 298 2.19 -22.10 35.60
C CYS A 298 1.17 -22.96 34.82
N PRO A 299 0.07 -23.41 35.45
CA PRO A 299 -0.92 -24.29 34.81
C PRO A 299 -1.75 -23.59 33.74
N VAL A 300 -1.82 -22.25 33.77
CA VAL A 300 -2.62 -21.45 32.82
C VAL A 300 -1.92 -21.32 31.48
N CYS A 301 -0.61 -21.07 31.48
CA CYS A 301 0.17 -20.92 30.24
C CYS A 301 1.10 -22.10 29.96
N ASN A 302 1.06 -23.16 30.78
CA ASN A 302 1.89 -24.36 30.68
C ASN A 302 3.39 -24.02 30.50
N GLY A 303 3.90 -23.09 31.31
CA GLY A 303 5.32 -22.71 31.25
C GLY A 303 5.71 -21.72 30.16
N SER A 304 4.80 -21.34 29.26
CA SER A 304 5.15 -20.45 28.14
C SER A 304 5.20 -18.96 28.51
N GLY A 305 4.60 -18.54 29.62
CA GLY A 305 4.46 -17.14 30.01
C GLY A 305 3.42 -16.33 29.20
N PHE A 306 2.84 -16.92 28.16
CA PHE A 306 1.88 -16.28 27.28
C PHE A 306 0.66 -17.16 27.04
N VAL A 307 -0.48 -16.55 26.76
CA VAL A 307 -1.70 -17.25 26.34
C VAL A 307 -2.16 -16.69 25.00
N SER A 308 -2.97 -17.46 24.28
CA SER A 308 -3.60 -17.00 23.04
C SER A 308 -4.46 -15.77 23.31
N CYS A 309 -4.42 -14.79 22.40
CA CYS A 309 -5.22 -13.58 22.55
C CYS A 309 -6.68 -13.86 22.18
N ASP A 310 -7.57 -13.83 23.17
CA ASP A 310 -9.01 -14.10 23.01
C ASP A 310 -9.66 -13.17 21.98
N LYS A 311 -9.31 -11.88 22.00
CA LYS A 311 -9.89 -10.87 21.09
C LYS A 311 -9.68 -11.19 19.61
N CYS A 312 -8.63 -11.92 19.25
CA CYS A 312 -8.40 -12.36 17.87
C CYS A 312 -8.42 -13.87 17.68
N GLY A 313 -8.68 -14.64 18.75
CA GLY A 313 -8.56 -16.11 18.75
C GLY A 313 -7.16 -16.58 18.35
N GLY A 314 -6.11 -15.94 18.85
CA GLY A 314 -4.73 -16.30 18.52
C GLY A 314 -4.20 -15.83 17.16
N ARG A 315 -5.05 -15.26 16.29
CA ARG A 315 -4.68 -14.91 14.89
C ARG A 315 -3.80 -13.66 14.73
N GLY A 316 -3.67 -12.85 15.77
CA GLY A 316 -2.92 -11.59 15.76
C GLY A 316 -3.60 -10.44 15.02
N SER A 317 -4.65 -10.69 14.24
CA SER A 317 -5.35 -9.68 13.44
C SER A 317 -6.86 -9.85 13.50
N VAL A 318 -7.57 -8.75 13.24
CA VAL A 318 -9.04 -8.70 13.13
C VAL A 318 -9.44 -8.21 11.74
N LEU A 319 -10.68 -8.49 11.33
CA LEU A 319 -11.20 -7.99 10.05
C LEU A 319 -11.28 -6.46 10.08
N CYS A 320 -10.97 -5.83 8.96
CA CYS A 320 -11.15 -4.39 8.81
C CYS A 320 -12.65 -4.08 8.76
N ALA A 321 -13.16 -3.41 9.79
CA ALA A 321 -14.57 -3.04 9.89
C ALA A 321 -15.05 -2.17 8.71
N LYS A 322 -14.19 -1.26 8.20
CA LYS A 322 -14.57 -0.36 7.11
C LYS A 322 -14.87 -1.08 5.79
N CYS A 323 -14.28 -2.24 5.54
CA CYS A 323 -14.47 -2.99 4.30
C CYS A 323 -14.98 -4.41 4.52
N GLY A 324 -15.35 -4.78 5.75
CA GLY A 324 -15.83 -6.11 6.11
C GLY A 324 -14.84 -7.24 5.78
N GLY A 325 -13.53 -6.95 5.70
CA GLY A 325 -12.54 -7.94 5.28
C GLY A 325 -12.19 -7.94 3.80
N SER A 326 -12.97 -7.30 2.92
CA SER A 326 -12.75 -7.35 1.47
C SER A 326 -11.48 -6.66 0.99
N GLY A 327 -10.94 -5.72 1.78
CA GLY A 327 -9.85 -4.84 1.36
C GLY A 327 -10.26 -3.79 0.31
N GLN A 328 -11.51 -3.79 -0.15
CA GLN A 328 -11.99 -2.89 -1.20
C GLN A 328 -12.76 -1.71 -0.62
N ARG A 329 -12.82 -0.60 -1.38
CA ARG A 329 -13.70 0.53 -1.07
C ARG A 329 -15.14 0.22 -1.46
N VAL A 330 -16.08 0.92 -0.85
CA VAL A 330 -17.52 0.79 -1.14
C VAL A 330 -17.79 1.18 -2.58
N LEU A 331 -18.73 0.49 -3.24
CA LEU A 331 -19.13 0.79 -4.62
C LEU A 331 -19.66 2.22 -4.73
N CYS A 332 -19.39 2.86 -5.86
CA CYS A 332 -19.91 4.18 -6.16
C CYS A 332 -21.40 4.07 -6.50
N ALA A 333 -22.27 4.56 -5.59
CA ALA A 333 -23.72 4.52 -5.78
C ALA A 333 -24.17 5.24 -7.06
N LYS A 334 -23.53 6.37 -7.41
CA LYS A 334 -23.90 7.19 -8.57
C LYS A 334 -23.84 6.43 -9.89
N CYS A 335 -22.83 5.57 -10.08
CA CYS A 335 -22.67 4.78 -11.30
C CYS A 335 -22.91 3.28 -11.09
N GLY A 336 -23.44 2.88 -9.92
CA GLY A 336 -23.61 1.46 -9.57
C GLY A 336 -22.33 0.61 -9.66
N GLY A 337 -21.16 1.24 -9.54
CA GLY A 337 -19.87 0.56 -9.73
C GLY A 337 -19.40 0.39 -11.17
N GLN A 338 -20.09 0.93 -12.18
CA GLN A 338 -19.68 0.83 -13.59
C GLN A 338 -18.49 1.73 -13.94
N GLY A 339 -18.28 2.81 -13.18
CA GLY A 339 -17.19 3.77 -13.42
C GLY A 339 -17.51 4.85 -14.46
N PHE A 340 -18.56 4.68 -15.27
CA PHE A 340 -19.03 5.66 -16.25
C PHE A 340 -20.53 5.93 -16.09
N LEU A 341 -21.03 6.96 -16.76
CA LEU A 341 -22.44 7.35 -16.82
C LEU A 341 -22.81 7.69 -18.27
N PRO A 342 -24.10 7.65 -18.64
CA PRO A 342 -24.56 8.22 -19.91
C PRO A 342 -24.10 9.67 -20.04
N CYS A 343 -23.67 10.05 -21.24
CA CYS A 343 -23.22 11.40 -21.50
C CYS A 343 -24.37 12.39 -21.31
N ARG A 344 -24.10 13.47 -20.58
CA ARG A 344 -25.12 14.47 -20.24
C ARG A 344 -25.54 15.32 -21.43
N GLY A 345 -24.61 15.55 -22.37
CA GLY A 345 -24.85 16.37 -23.55
C GLY A 345 -25.75 15.69 -24.60
N CYS A 346 -25.65 14.36 -24.74
CA CYS A 346 -26.40 13.59 -25.73
C CYS A 346 -27.36 12.55 -25.13
N LEU A 347 -27.49 12.52 -23.81
CA LEU A 347 -28.31 11.56 -23.06
C LEU A 347 -28.04 10.09 -23.42
N GLY A 348 -26.79 9.77 -23.79
CA GLY A 348 -26.41 8.41 -24.19
C GLY A 348 -26.38 8.13 -25.69
N SER A 349 -26.94 9.02 -26.53
CA SER A 349 -27.07 8.75 -27.98
C SER A 349 -25.75 8.80 -28.75
N GLY A 350 -24.73 9.47 -28.20
CA GLY A 350 -23.49 9.78 -28.91
C GLY A 350 -23.65 10.84 -30.00
N ARG A 351 -24.85 11.39 -30.21
CA ARG A 351 -25.11 12.39 -31.26
C ARG A 351 -25.45 13.77 -30.68
N SER A 352 -25.08 14.82 -31.38
CA SER A 352 -25.54 16.18 -31.09
C SER A 352 -26.99 16.36 -31.56
N LYS A 353 -27.62 17.49 -31.18
CA LYS A 353 -28.98 17.82 -31.63
C LYS A 353 -29.07 17.95 -33.16
N ASP A 354 -27.98 18.37 -33.80
CA ASP A 354 -27.87 18.54 -35.25
C ASP A 354 -27.51 17.23 -35.99
N GLY A 355 -27.58 16.08 -35.30
CA GLY A 355 -27.30 14.76 -35.87
C GLY A 355 -25.81 14.40 -36.00
N GLY A 356 -24.91 15.35 -35.76
CA GLY A 356 -23.46 15.18 -35.75
C GLY A 356 -22.91 14.42 -34.53
N VAL A 357 -21.60 14.24 -34.47
CA VAL A 357 -20.94 13.59 -33.33
C VAL A 357 -21.06 14.47 -32.08
N CYS A 358 -21.46 13.89 -30.95
CA CYS A 358 -21.55 14.64 -29.70
C CYS A 358 -20.16 15.14 -29.28
N ALA A 359 -19.97 16.46 -29.26
CA ALA A 359 -18.70 17.10 -28.88
C ALA A 359 -18.27 16.81 -27.43
N VAL A 360 -19.23 16.59 -26.52
CA VAL A 360 -18.95 16.32 -25.10
C VAL A 360 -18.31 14.95 -24.88
N CYS A 361 -18.78 13.91 -25.57
CA CYS A 361 -18.29 12.54 -25.38
C CYS A 361 -17.56 11.97 -26.60
N GLY A 362 -17.28 12.79 -27.62
CA GLY A 362 -16.66 12.34 -28.88
C GLY A 362 -17.43 11.20 -29.55
N GLY A 363 -18.76 11.17 -29.40
CA GLY A 363 -19.61 10.12 -29.96
C GLY A 363 -19.70 8.81 -29.17
N GLN A 364 -19.10 8.71 -27.99
CA GLN A 364 -19.11 7.46 -27.22
C GLN A 364 -20.42 7.20 -26.44
N GLY A 365 -21.24 8.23 -26.27
CA GLY A 365 -22.50 8.16 -25.51
C GLY A 365 -22.30 8.05 -23.99
N VAL A 366 -21.06 8.01 -23.50
CA VAL A 366 -20.76 7.87 -22.07
C VAL A 366 -19.61 8.79 -21.67
N GLU A 367 -19.59 9.14 -20.39
CA GLU A 367 -18.53 9.92 -19.76
C GLU A 367 -18.08 9.21 -18.47
N LEU A 368 -16.83 9.41 -18.05
CA LEU A 368 -16.37 8.90 -16.76
C LEU A 368 -17.23 9.48 -15.64
N CYS A 369 -17.56 8.65 -14.65
CA CYS A 369 -18.36 9.09 -13.51
C CYS A 369 -17.61 10.20 -12.77
N SER A 370 -18.19 11.39 -12.70
CA SER A 370 -17.56 12.56 -12.05
C SER A 370 -17.27 12.37 -10.55
N THR A 371 -17.93 11.42 -9.88
CA THR A 371 -17.74 11.17 -8.44
C THR A 371 -16.57 10.22 -8.15
N CYS A 372 -16.44 9.13 -8.91
CA CYS A 372 -15.36 8.15 -8.72
C CYS A 372 -14.27 8.20 -9.79
N ARG A 373 -14.41 9.09 -10.78
CA ARG A 373 -13.49 9.28 -11.91
C ARG A 373 -13.14 7.98 -12.65
N GLY A 374 -14.08 7.05 -12.77
CA GLY A 374 -13.84 5.77 -13.44
C GLY A 374 -13.62 4.58 -12.49
N ASP A 375 -13.24 4.79 -11.23
CA ASP A 375 -12.84 3.70 -10.32
C ASP A 375 -14.00 2.78 -9.92
N GLY A 376 -15.25 3.21 -10.15
CA GLY A 376 -16.45 2.48 -9.72
C GLY A 376 -16.60 2.39 -8.19
N ARG A 377 -15.72 3.02 -7.41
CA ARG A 377 -15.73 2.98 -5.94
C ARG A 377 -15.64 4.38 -5.36
N LYS A 378 -16.13 4.55 -4.14
CA LYS A 378 -16.06 5.83 -3.42
C LYS A 378 -14.57 6.17 -3.16
N PRO A 379 -14.12 7.41 -3.45
CA PRO A 379 -12.75 7.82 -3.21
C PRO A 379 -12.35 7.84 -1.72
#